data_AF-A0A950IBJ3-F1
#
_entry.id   AF-A0A950IBJ3-F1
#
_cell.length_a   1.000
_cell.length_b   1.000
_cell.length_c   1.000
_cell.angle_alpha   90.00
_cell.angle_beta   90.00
_cell.angle_gamma   90.00
#
_symmetry.space_group_name_H-M   'P 1'
#
loop_
_entity.id
_entity.type
_entity.pdbx_description
1 polymer ?
#
loop_
_entity_poly.entity_id
_entity_poly.type
_entity_poly.pdbx_seq_one_letter_code
_entity_poly.pdbx_strand_id
1 'polypeptide(L)'
;MPRADPTRSTYCASRHLLRNLDRPAELRRNPLVRDYFAAADALERIGAAVQCALARAHEGGGGRGRPDPARMRAALLRCEIDRQPLATVAAELGLSERQLRRERRAAHTAFARAFTRGDAGEAQAVASADLATLRLTEAVELHELAQTPLALAALDAVARDAPRAERRIEALCLAAEVESDGADQERAAAHLDAARALLVLDSGELDAAALPAAEEQLDFAGWLLRWHGGGCGGIGAPPPAVYCARDAARAPDERRRALFARACAAYATQRCETGDAVLAREALDRGAQVIPTLAPVRTKERLALAAADAKLAALRAPADAVRERLLALERDAARLGHVRTRLGARAERLGGEASPRERPGSVVATSLRPFGAFERRTMARTFAAAALIAARAEANPPSALRAAMLAEHAVAPRCVIALQARCLRAAVGAQLGRFDEARAVALAVRFDAERIGNHRLRGAAARHLAAIAHAQGRTGEARAHLREALLLLERYGTYRSLMRANALARTLAVG
;
A
#
# COMPACT_ATOMS: atom_id res chain seq x y z
N MET A 1 30.92 27.44 -16.14
CA MET A 1 29.71 28.13 -15.65
C MET A 1 29.97 28.63 -14.24
N PRO A 2 29.60 29.88 -13.88
CA PRO A 2 29.78 30.40 -12.53
C PRO A 2 29.08 29.51 -11.50
N ARG A 3 29.73 29.25 -10.36
CA ARG A 3 29.15 28.48 -9.26
C ARG A 3 27.87 29.18 -8.79
N ALA A 4 26.80 28.42 -8.54
CA ALA A 4 25.56 28.98 -8.02
C ALA A 4 25.82 29.64 -6.65
N ASP A 5 25.37 30.87 -6.48
CA ASP A 5 25.42 31.58 -5.20
C ASP A 5 24.15 31.27 -4.38
N PRO A 6 24.25 30.48 -3.30
CA PRO A 6 23.10 30.14 -2.46
C PRO A 6 22.56 31.34 -1.67
N THR A 7 23.33 32.43 -1.52
CA THR A 7 22.92 33.61 -0.74
C THR A 7 21.97 34.55 -1.49
N ARG A 8 21.92 34.44 -2.82
CA ARG A 8 21.12 35.31 -3.70
C ARG A 8 19.63 35.34 -3.37
N SER A 9 19.06 34.21 -2.96
CA SER A 9 17.64 34.12 -2.58
C SER A 9 17.36 32.85 -1.78
N THR A 10 16.27 32.83 -1.03
CA THR A 10 15.77 31.63 -0.33
C THR A 10 15.58 30.43 -1.27
N TYR A 11 15.13 30.67 -2.51
CA TYR A 11 14.99 29.62 -3.53
C TYR A 11 16.34 29.06 -3.97
N CYS A 12 17.36 29.91 -4.12
CA CYS A 12 18.72 29.47 -4.42
C CYS A 12 19.31 28.66 -3.25
N ALA A 13 19.09 29.11 -2.02
CA ALA A 13 19.54 28.42 -0.81
C ALA A 13 18.91 27.02 -0.67
N SER A 14 17.58 26.89 -0.82
CA SER A 14 16.90 25.59 -0.72
C SER A 14 17.32 24.63 -1.82
N ARG A 15 17.45 25.12 -3.06
CA ARG A 15 17.95 24.34 -4.20
C ARG A 15 19.39 23.86 -3.97
N HIS A 16 20.25 24.75 -3.46
CA HIS A 16 21.63 24.42 -3.16
C HIS A 16 21.75 23.41 -2.01
N LEU A 17 20.88 23.50 -0.99
CA LEU A 17 20.83 22.56 0.13
C LEU A 17 20.55 21.15 -0.38
N LEU A 18 19.43 20.97 -1.09
CA LEU A 18 19.00 19.65 -1.55
C LEU A 18 20.00 18.99 -2.54
N ARG A 19 20.67 19.77 -3.38
CA ARG A 19 21.63 19.26 -4.38
C ARG A 19 22.96 18.73 -3.82
N ASN A 20 23.25 19.09 -2.58
CA ASN A 20 24.56 18.91 -1.96
C ASN A 20 24.43 18.27 -0.57
N LEU A 21 23.34 17.55 -0.28
CA LEU A 21 23.13 16.91 1.03
C LEU A 21 24.27 15.96 1.43
N ASP A 22 24.96 15.40 0.45
CA ASP A 22 26.11 14.50 0.54
C ASP A 22 27.47 15.23 0.51
N ARG A 23 27.50 16.57 0.42
CA ARG A 23 28.72 17.37 0.16
C ARG A 23 28.94 18.41 1.25
N PRO A 24 29.60 18.05 2.37
CA PRO A 24 29.76 18.93 3.53
C PRO A 24 30.47 20.25 3.18
N ALA A 25 31.46 20.19 2.28
CA ALA A 25 32.19 21.37 1.82
C ALA A 25 31.28 22.39 1.12
N GLU A 26 30.35 21.93 0.28
CA GLU A 26 29.40 22.82 -0.37
C GLU A 26 28.35 23.32 0.62
N LEU A 27 27.81 22.46 1.49
CA LEU A 27 26.77 22.83 2.47
C LEU A 27 27.19 23.96 3.42
N ARG A 28 28.47 24.07 3.80
CA ARG A 28 28.98 25.19 4.61
C ARG A 28 28.74 26.57 4.00
N ARG A 29 28.57 26.65 2.68
CA ARG A 29 28.28 27.89 1.94
C ARG A 29 26.79 28.26 1.99
N ASN A 30 25.92 27.35 2.45
CA ASN A 30 24.49 27.53 2.40
C ASN A 30 23.98 28.29 3.64
N PRO A 31 23.32 29.44 3.48
CA PRO A 31 22.85 30.22 4.62
C PRO A 31 21.79 29.50 5.48
N LEU A 32 21.11 28.47 4.96
CA LEU A 32 20.12 27.72 5.73
C LEU A 32 20.73 26.77 6.77
N VAL A 33 21.95 26.27 6.51
CA VAL A 33 22.55 25.18 7.32
C VAL A 33 23.95 25.49 7.80
N ARG A 34 24.49 26.67 7.50
CA ARG A 34 25.85 27.05 7.92
C ARG A 34 26.06 26.85 9.43
N ASP A 35 25.08 27.25 10.22
CA ASP A 35 25.19 27.24 11.68
C ASP A 35 25.11 25.81 12.27
N TYR A 36 24.61 24.83 11.50
CA TYR A 36 24.61 23.42 11.92
C TYR A 36 26.03 22.83 12.01
N PHE A 37 26.98 23.36 11.23
CA PHE A 37 28.37 22.88 11.19
C PHE A 37 29.19 23.21 12.44
N ALA A 38 28.60 23.89 13.43
CA ALA A 38 29.19 24.03 14.75
C ALA A 38 29.20 22.71 15.55
N ALA A 39 28.33 21.75 15.19
CA ALA A 39 28.23 20.45 15.86
C ALA A 39 28.97 19.34 15.08
N ALA A 40 29.47 18.33 15.79
CA ALA A 40 30.16 17.19 15.18
C ALA A 40 29.25 16.31 14.30
N ASP A 41 27.95 16.30 14.62
CA ASP A 41 26.89 15.52 13.96
C ASP A 41 26.09 16.35 12.92
N ALA A 42 26.67 17.46 12.42
CA ALA A 42 25.99 18.44 11.59
C ALA A 42 25.20 17.84 10.41
N LEU A 43 25.77 16.87 9.70
CA LEU A 43 25.13 16.27 8.51
C LEU A 43 23.89 15.48 8.86
N GLU A 44 23.91 14.75 9.98
CA GLU A 44 22.77 13.96 10.45
C GLU A 44 21.62 14.88 10.84
N ARG A 45 21.95 15.96 11.59
CA ARG A 45 20.99 17.00 11.97
C ARG A 45 20.41 17.74 10.78
N ILE A 46 21.23 18.04 9.76
CA ILE A 46 20.76 18.63 8.50
C ILE A 46 19.82 17.66 7.78
N GLY A 47 20.18 16.38 7.68
CA GLY A 47 19.33 15.34 7.07
C GLY A 47 17.97 15.23 7.76
N ALA A 48 17.97 15.20 9.10
CA ALA A 48 16.76 15.16 9.93
C ALA A 48 15.90 16.43 9.72
N ALA A 49 16.51 17.61 9.75
CA ALA A 49 15.81 18.87 9.52
C ALA A 49 15.21 18.94 8.09
N VAL A 50 15.92 18.42 7.08
CA VAL A 50 15.41 18.32 5.70
C VAL A 50 14.20 17.39 5.64
N GLN A 51 14.24 16.23 6.29
CA GLN A 51 13.10 15.31 6.37
C GLN A 51 11.89 15.97 7.02
N CYS A 52 12.06 16.58 8.19
CA CYS A 52 11.00 17.31 8.89
C CYS A 52 10.45 18.47 8.05
N ALA A 53 11.31 19.21 7.35
CA ALA A 53 10.89 20.31 6.49
C ALA A 53 10.10 19.82 5.28
N LEU A 54 10.51 18.71 4.65
CA LEU A 54 9.77 18.09 3.55
C LEU A 54 8.39 17.62 4.01
N ALA A 55 8.30 17.04 5.21
CA ALA A 55 7.04 16.65 5.85
C ALA A 55 6.10 17.84 6.06
N ARG A 56 6.59 18.89 6.74
CA ARG A 56 5.81 20.07 7.12
C ARG A 56 5.44 20.95 5.94
N ALA A 57 6.25 20.93 4.87
CA ALA A 57 5.92 21.62 3.63
C ALA A 57 4.56 21.16 3.06
N HIS A 58 4.04 20.00 3.48
CA HIS A 58 2.75 19.46 3.08
C HIS A 58 1.57 19.99 3.90
N GLU A 59 1.76 20.31 5.18
CA GLU A 59 0.67 20.63 6.11
C GLU A 59 0.00 21.98 5.82
N GLY A 60 0.74 22.93 5.24
CA GLY A 60 0.24 24.29 4.98
C GLY A 60 -0.68 24.44 3.75
N GLY A 61 -1.07 23.35 3.08
CA GLY A 61 -1.43 23.33 1.64
C GLY A 61 -2.90 23.18 1.21
N GLY A 62 -3.88 23.01 2.07
CA GLY A 62 -5.22 22.48 1.71
C GLY A 62 -6.20 23.31 0.83
N GLY A 63 -5.77 24.37 0.14
CA GLY A 63 -6.66 25.22 -0.69
C GLY A 63 -6.93 24.65 -2.09
N ARG A 64 -8.16 24.84 -2.62
CA ARG A 64 -8.48 24.52 -4.03
C ARG A 64 -7.47 25.20 -4.97
N GLY A 65 -6.84 24.41 -5.85
CA GLY A 65 -5.87 24.90 -6.83
C GLY A 65 -4.40 24.88 -6.37
N ARG A 66 -4.12 24.43 -5.14
CA ARG A 66 -2.74 24.19 -4.70
C ARG A 66 -2.23 22.84 -5.24
N PRO A 67 -0.93 22.76 -5.59
CA PRO A 67 -0.33 21.52 -6.07
C PRO A 67 -0.34 20.42 -5.00
N ASP A 68 -0.42 19.19 -5.46
CA ASP A 68 -0.40 18.00 -4.61
C ASP A 68 0.91 17.94 -3.81
N PRO A 69 0.87 17.86 -2.47
CA PRO A 69 2.06 17.87 -1.63
C PRO A 69 3.06 16.75 -1.95
N ALA A 70 2.58 15.54 -2.20
CA ALA A 70 3.45 14.41 -2.50
C ALA A 70 4.07 14.56 -3.89
N ARG A 71 3.35 15.16 -4.85
CA ARG A 71 3.92 15.56 -6.15
C ARG A 71 4.98 16.67 -6.02
N MET A 72 4.76 17.64 -5.13
CA MET A 72 5.76 18.68 -4.81
C MET A 72 7.04 18.05 -4.23
N ARG A 73 6.90 17.06 -3.33
CA ARG A 73 8.02 16.32 -2.76
C ARG A 73 8.80 15.57 -3.84
N ALA A 74 8.12 14.78 -4.66
CA ALA A 74 8.73 14.05 -5.76
C ALA A 74 9.46 15.00 -6.73
N ALA A 75 8.88 16.17 -7.02
CA ALA A 75 9.54 17.18 -7.84
C ALA A 75 10.84 17.70 -7.21
N LEU A 76 10.88 17.92 -5.89
CA LEU A 76 12.10 18.34 -5.18
C LEU A 76 13.17 17.25 -5.20
N LEU A 77 12.82 16.03 -4.79
CA LEU A 77 13.77 14.92 -4.66
C LEU A 77 14.35 14.53 -6.03
N ARG A 78 13.52 14.43 -7.06
CA ARG A 78 13.98 14.02 -8.39
C ARG A 78 14.74 15.11 -9.15
N CYS A 79 14.30 16.37 -9.06
CA CYS A 79 14.98 17.45 -9.78
C CYS A 79 16.26 17.94 -9.07
N GLU A 80 16.28 17.91 -7.75
CA GLU A 80 17.40 18.48 -6.98
C GLU A 80 18.37 17.43 -6.47
N ILE A 81 17.87 16.32 -5.95
CA ILE A 81 18.74 15.27 -5.41
C ILE A 81 19.19 14.35 -6.55
N ASP A 82 18.27 13.79 -7.35
CA ASP A 82 18.65 12.91 -8.49
C ASP A 82 19.17 13.68 -9.71
N ARG A 83 18.96 15.00 -9.75
CA ARG A 83 19.33 15.86 -10.86
C ARG A 83 18.72 15.42 -12.20
N GLN A 84 17.56 14.77 -12.17
CA GLN A 84 16.87 14.32 -13.38
C GLN A 84 16.44 15.52 -14.24
N PRO A 85 16.39 15.37 -15.59
CA PRO A 85 15.91 16.41 -16.47
C PRO A 85 14.47 16.81 -16.15
N LEU A 86 14.17 18.11 -16.20
CA LEU A 86 12.81 18.61 -15.91
C LEU A 86 11.77 18.02 -16.86
N ALA A 87 12.10 17.81 -18.13
CA ALA A 87 11.20 17.20 -19.11
C ALA A 87 10.80 15.78 -18.70
N THR A 88 11.77 14.97 -18.27
CA THR A 88 11.55 13.59 -17.78
C THR A 88 10.66 13.58 -16.55
N VAL A 89 10.98 14.39 -15.53
CA VAL A 89 10.18 14.48 -14.29
C VAL A 89 8.77 15.00 -14.58
N ALA A 90 8.63 15.95 -15.52
CA ALA A 90 7.33 16.49 -15.90
C ALA A 90 6.46 15.42 -16.57
N ALA A 91 7.02 14.70 -17.55
CA ALA A 91 6.32 13.63 -18.25
C ALA A 91 5.85 12.53 -17.28
N GLU A 92 6.72 12.09 -16.38
CA GLU A 92 6.41 11.02 -15.43
C GLU A 92 5.39 11.41 -14.36
N LEU A 93 5.40 12.68 -13.91
CA LEU A 93 4.38 13.20 -12.99
C LEU A 93 3.08 13.62 -13.68
N GLY A 94 2.98 13.44 -15.01
CA GLY A 94 1.81 13.86 -15.79
C GLY A 94 1.59 15.37 -15.83
N LEU A 95 2.67 16.16 -15.84
CA LEU A 95 2.66 17.62 -15.85
C LEU A 95 3.27 18.18 -17.12
N SER A 96 2.84 19.39 -17.51
CA SER A 96 3.66 20.19 -18.44
C SER A 96 4.93 20.69 -17.75
N GLU A 97 6.02 20.90 -18.49
CA GLU A 97 7.25 21.48 -17.93
C GLU A 97 7.01 22.82 -17.23
N ARG A 98 6.15 23.67 -17.81
CA ARG A 98 5.78 24.96 -17.21
C ARG A 98 5.08 24.77 -15.86
N GLN A 99 4.17 23.81 -15.78
CA GLN A 99 3.50 23.45 -14.53
C GLN A 99 4.49 22.91 -13.51
N LEU A 100 5.37 21.97 -13.89
CA LEU A 100 6.41 21.45 -13.00
C LEU A 100 7.31 22.56 -12.45
N ARG A 101 7.75 23.52 -13.28
CA ARG A 101 8.58 24.66 -12.81
C ARG A 101 7.85 25.50 -11.76
N ARG A 102 6.56 25.77 -11.96
CA ARG A 102 5.72 26.51 -11.00
C ARG A 102 5.58 25.74 -9.68
N GLU A 103 5.24 24.46 -9.76
CA GLU A 103 5.05 23.60 -8.58
C GLU A 103 6.35 23.40 -7.81
N ARG A 104 7.47 23.17 -8.51
CA ARG A 104 8.81 23.09 -7.94
C ARG A 104 9.21 24.38 -7.23
N ARG A 105 8.91 25.56 -7.79
CA ARG A 105 9.18 26.84 -7.13
C ARG A 105 8.36 26.99 -5.85
N ALA A 106 7.07 26.66 -5.90
CA ALA A 106 6.21 26.65 -4.72
C ALA A 106 6.72 25.66 -3.65
N ALA A 107 7.20 24.49 -4.07
CA ALA A 107 7.76 23.47 -3.19
C ALA A 107 9.01 23.96 -2.47
N HIS A 108 9.93 24.62 -3.17
CA HIS A 108 11.11 25.24 -2.56
C HIS A 108 10.73 26.33 -1.54
N THR A 109 9.74 27.16 -1.85
CA THR A 109 9.26 28.18 -0.91
C THR A 109 8.62 27.56 0.33
N ALA A 110 7.80 26.53 0.18
CA ALA A 110 7.17 25.82 1.29
C ALA A 110 8.22 25.11 2.15
N PHE A 111 9.15 24.38 1.51
CA PHE A 111 10.27 23.71 2.16
C PHE A 111 11.13 24.68 2.95
N ALA A 112 11.57 25.79 2.35
CA ALA A 112 12.44 26.73 3.05
C ALA A 112 11.75 27.38 4.26
N ARG A 113 10.45 27.72 4.14
CA ARG A 113 9.66 28.22 5.28
C ARG A 113 9.55 27.17 6.39
N ALA A 114 9.28 25.92 6.03
CA ALA A 114 9.18 24.82 6.99
C ALA A 114 10.53 24.55 7.67
N PHE A 115 11.62 24.61 6.90
CA PHE A 115 12.99 24.42 7.39
C PHE A 115 13.39 25.51 8.38
N THR A 116 13.17 26.78 8.05
CA THR A 116 13.53 27.91 8.93
C THR A 116 12.66 28.00 10.19
N ARG A 117 11.41 27.51 10.13
CA ARG A 117 10.51 27.45 11.30
C ARG A 117 10.78 26.26 12.22
N GLY A 118 11.48 25.23 11.76
CA GLY A 118 11.75 24.07 12.59
C GLY A 118 12.71 24.45 13.70
N ASP A 119 12.30 24.22 14.95
CA ASP A 119 13.22 24.35 16.07
C ASP A 119 14.34 23.31 15.92
N ALA A 120 15.58 23.76 16.08
CA ALA A 120 16.75 22.89 16.00
C ALA A 120 16.72 21.74 17.03
N GLY A 121 15.88 21.86 18.07
CA GLY A 121 15.63 20.83 19.09
C GLY A 121 14.70 19.69 18.62
N GLU A 122 13.72 19.94 17.75
CA GLU A 122 12.88 18.87 17.19
C GLU A 122 13.66 18.00 16.19
N ALA A 123 14.62 18.60 15.48
CA ALA A 123 15.51 17.90 14.55
C ALA A 123 16.46 16.92 15.28
N GLN A 124 16.76 17.13 16.57
CA GLN A 124 17.61 16.23 17.36
C GLN A 124 16.92 14.91 17.76
N ALA A 125 15.58 14.86 17.75
CA ALA A 125 14.85 13.64 18.13
C ALA A 125 14.70 12.62 16.97
N VAL A 126 14.97 13.05 15.73
CA VAL A 126 14.90 12.17 14.56
C VAL A 126 16.27 11.54 14.36
N ALA A 127 16.33 10.21 14.51
CA ALA A 127 17.54 9.43 14.29
C ALA A 127 18.16 9.71 12.91
N SER A 128 19.49 9.58 12.82
CA SER A 128 20.32 9.84 11.63
C SER A 128 19.61 9.50 10.32
N ALA A 129 19.22 10.58 9.62
CA ALA A 129 18.40 10.55 8.42
C ALA A 129 19.30 10.52 7.18
N ASP A 130 19.81 9.33 6.84
CA ASP A 130 20.57 9.14 5.60
C ASP A 130 19.71 9.38 4.35
N LEU A 131 20.38 9.55 3.20
CA LEU A 131 19.71 9.78 1.92
C LEU A 131 18.81 8.60 1.51
N ALA A 132 19.21 7.38 1.87
CA ALA A 132 18.42 6.17 1.63
C ALA A 132 17.05 6.26 2.34
N THR A 133 17.01 6.72 3.58
CA THR A 133 15.76 6.92 4.35
C THR A 133 14.82 7.91 3.67
N LEU A 134 15.36 9.01 3.15
CA LEU A 134 14.60 9.99 2.38
C LEU A 134 13.94 9.35 1.15
N ARG A 135 14.69 8.49 0.44
CA ARG A 135 14.25 7.78 -0.76
C ARG A 135 13.24 6.68 -0.49
N LEU A 136 13.44 5.90 0.57
CA LEU A 136 12.48 4.89 1.01
C LEU A 136 11.14 5.55 1.37
N THR A 137 11.19 6.68 2.07
CA THR A 137 9.99 7.45 2.41
C THR A 137 9.32 8.02 1.15
N GLU A 138 10.09 8.53 0.19
CA GLU A 138 9.57 8.96 -1.12
C GLU A 138 8.89 7.82 -1.87
N ALA A 139 9.51 6.64 -1.94
CA ALA A 139 8.96 5.49 -2.63
C ALA A 139 7.61 5.06 -2.03
N VAL A 140 7.49 5.08 -0.70
CA VAL A 140 6.23 4.80 -0.01
C VAL A 140 5.14 5.81 -0.40
N GLU A 141 5.45 7.12 -0.40
CA GLU A 141 4.51 8.16 -0.82
C GLU A 141 4.12 8.03 -2.30
N LEU A 142 5.08 7.76 -3.19
CA LEU A 142 4.83 7.51 -4.61
C LEU A 142 3.91 6.32 -4.81
N HIS A 143 4.07 5.25 -4.04
CA HIS A 143 3.17 4.11 -4.08
C HIS A 143 1.74 4.50 -3.68
N GLU A 144 1.55 5.24 -2.58
CA GLU A 144 0.23 5.70 -2.14
C GLU A 144 -0.44 6.67 -3.13
N LEU A 145 0.35 7.46 -3.86
CA LEU A 145 -0.10 8.26 -5.01
C LEU A 145 -0.44 7.42 -6.26
N ALA A 146 -0.31 6.10 -6.17
CA ALA A 146 -0.46 5.14 -7.27
C ALA A 146 0.55 5.34 -8.43
N GLN A 147 1.71 5.94 -8.13
CA GLN A 147 2.87 6.05 -9.03
C GLN A 147 3.80 4.84 -8.88
N THR A 148 3.25 3.63 -8.97
CA THR A 148 3.96 2.37 -8.71
C THR A 148 5.29 2.22 -9.48
N PRO A 149 5.39 2.54 -10.78
CA PRO A 149 6.67 2.45 -11.49
C PRO A 149 7.76 3.36 -10.90
N LEU A 150 7.38 4.56 -10.43
CA LEU A 150 8.32 5.51 -9.83
C LEU A 150 8.75 5.06 -8.43
N ALA A 151 7.82 4.51 -7.66
CA ALA A 151 8.12 3.91 -6.36
C ALA A 151 9.16 2.78 -6.51
N LEU A 152 8.93 1.86 -7.45
CA LEU A 152 9.86 0.76 -7.72
C LEU A 152 11.23 1.26 -8.20
N ALA A 153 11.27 2.23 -9.11
CA ALA A 153 12.54 2.80 -9.57
C ALA A 153 13.33 3.45 -8.41
N ALA A 154 12.66 4.12 -7.48
CA ALA A 154 13.30 4.68 -6.29
C ALA A 154 13.81 3.58 -5.34
N LEU A 155 13.05 2.49 -5.17
CA LEU A 155 13.47 1.34 -4.35
C LEU A 155 14.64 0.60 -4.97
N ASP A 156 14.63 0.37 -6.29
CA ASP A 156 15.74 -0.27 -7.01
C ASP A 156 17.04 0.55 -6.90
N ALA A 157 16.93 1.89 -6.94
CA ALA A 157 18.08 2.76 -6.72
C ALA A 157 18.65 2.61 -5.30
N VAL A 158 17.79 2.59 -4.27
CA VAL A 158 18.25 2.37 -2.88
C VAL A 158 18.83 0.97 -2.71
N ALA A 159 18.20 -0.07 -3.27
CA ALA A 159 18.67 -1.44 -3.21
C ALA A 159 20.07 -1.62 -3.83
N ARG A 160 20.39 -0.84 -4.87
CA ARG A 160 21.68 -0.88 -5.55
C ARG A 160 22.75 -0.02 -4.89
N ASP A 161 22.39 1.22 -4.53
CA ASP A 161 23.37 2.28 -4.27
C ASP A 161 23.49 2.64 -2.78
N ALA A 162 22.58 2.15 -1.91
CA ALA A 162 22.68 2.48 -0.48
C ALA A 162 23.92 1.85 0.15
N PRO A 163 24.70 2.61 0.95
CA PRO A 163 25.96 2.13 1.51
C PRO A 163 25.78 1.10 2.63
N ARG A 164 24.58 1.02 3.21
CA ARG A 164 24.27 0.18 4.37
C ARG A 164 23.41 -1.00 3.94
N ALA A 165 23.84 -2.23 4.25
CA ALA A 165 23.17 -3.47 3.83
C ALA A 165 21.69 -3.50 4.27
N GLU A 166 21.37 -3.07 5.49
CA GLU A 166 20.01 -3.02 6.01
C GLU A 166 19.09 -2.10 5.18
N ARG A 167 19.63 -1.04 4.56
CA ARG A 167 18.84 -0.14 3.70
C ARG A 167 18.51 -0.78 2.37
N ARG A 168 19.45 -1.55 1.82
CA ARG A 168 19.25 -2.31 0.59
C ARG A 168 18.21 -3.41 0.81
N ILE A 169 18.28 -4.13 1.93
CA ILE A 169 17.29 -5.13 2.34
C ILE A 169 15.91 -4.48 2.55
N GLU A 170 15.83 -3.37 3.28
CA GLU A 170 14.58 -2.62 3.50
C GLU A 170 13.93 -2.21 2.17
N ALA A 171 14.72 -1.72 1.21
CA ALA A 171 14.26 -1.35 -0.12
C ALA A 171 13.67 -2.53 -0.90
N LEU A 172 14.35 -3.68 -0.91
CA LEU A 172 13.87 -4.88 -1.59
C LEU A 172 12.58 -5.43 -0.94
N CYS A 173 12.49 -5.43 0.38
CA CYS A 173 11.27 -5.82 1.08
C CYS A 173 10.09 -4.88 0.77
N LEU A 174 10.33 -3.56 0.74
CA LEU A 174 9.32 -2.59 0.31
C LEU A 174 8.93 -2.75 -1.16
N ALA A 175 9.87 -3.13 -2.05
CA ALA A 175 9.56 -3.42 -3.44
C ALA A 175 8.67 -4.66 -3.56
N ALA A 176 8.94 -5.70 -2.77
CA ALA A 176 8.09 -6.88 -2.65
C ALA A 176 6.68 -6.51 -2.15
N GLU A 177 6.55 -5.63 -1.16
CA GLU A 177 5.26 -5.10 -0.72
C GLU A 177 4.52 -4.41 -1.88
N VAL A 178 5.19 -3.50 -2.60
CA VAL A 178 4.61 -2.74 -3.72
C VAL A 178 4.14 -3.65 -4.86
N GLU A 179 4.93 -4.66 -5.22
CA GLU A 179 4.55 -5.64 -6.26
C GLU A 179 3.43 -6.57 -5.79
N SER A 180 3.46 -7.00 -4.52
CA SER A 180 2.37 -7.79 -3.93
C SER A 180 1.04 -7.03 -3.95
N ASP A 181 1.07 -5.76 -3.59
CA ASP A 181 -0.03 -4.79 -3.69
C ASP A 181 -0.53 -4.57 -5.13
N GLY A 182 0.37 -4.74 -6.11
CA GLY A 182 0.10 -4.72 -7.54
C GLY A 182 -0.36 -6.07 -8.11
N ALA A 183 -0.49 -7.09 -7.26
CA ALA A 183 -0.80 -8.48 -7.59
C ALA A 183 0.23 -9.19 -8.48
N ASP A 184 1.49 -8.73 -8.46
CA ASP A 184 2.62 -9.29 -9.20
C ASP A 184 3.49 -10.17 -8.27
N GLN A 185 2.97 -11.37 -8.00
CA GLN A 185 3.54 -12.27 -6.97
C GLN A 185 4.93 -12.79 -7.34
N GLU A 186 5.19 -12.97 -8.64
CA GLU A 186 6.47 -13.47 -9.16
C GLU A 186 7.59 -12.44 -8.93
N ARG A 187 7.34 -11.17 -9.30
CA ARG A 187 8.31 -10.09 -9.05
C ARG A 187 8.48 -9.82 -7.56
N ALA A 188 7.40 -9.88 -6.78
CA ALA A 188 7.48 -9.75 -5.33
C ALA A 188 8.35 -10.87 -4.71
N ALA A 189 8.20 -12.11 -5.16
CA ALA A 189 9.06 -13.23 -4.72
C ALA A 189 10.54 -13.00 -5.10
N ALA A 190 10.81 -12.54 -6.33
CA ALA A 190 12.16 -12.24 -6.79
C ALA A 190 12.86 -11.17 -5.93
N HIS A 191 12.14 -10.11 -5.51
CA HIS A 191 12.69 -9.11 -4.59
C HIS A 191 12.99 -9.69 -3.20
N LEU A 192 12.14 -10.60 -2.68
CA LEU A 192 12.41 -11.27 -1.40
C LEU A 192 13.60 -12.22 -1.48
N ASP A 193 13.77 -12.95 -2.58
CA ASP A 193 14.91 -13.84 -2.77
C ASP A 193 16.21 -13.04 -2.89
N ALA A 194 16.19 -11.90 -3.58
CA ALA A 194 17.31 -10.96 -3.61
C ALA A 194 17.63 -10.41 -2.20
N ALA A 195 16.61 -10.06 -1.41
CA ALA A 195 16.79 -9.56 -0.04
C ALA A 195 17.38 -10.64 0.90
N ARG A 196 16.95 -11.90 0.77
CA ARG A 196 17.51 -13.03 1.50
C ARG A 196 18.96 -13.30 1.13
N ALA A 197 19.27 -13.28 -0.17
CA ALA A 197 20.64 -13.44 -0.64
C ALA A 197 21.55 -12.36 -0.05
N LEU A 198 21.09 -11.11 -0.04
CA LEU A 198 21.83 -10.00 0.54
C LEU A 198 22.00 -10.13 2.07
N LEU A 199 20.97 -10.57 2.79
CA LEU A 199 21.06 -10.84 4.23
C LEU A 199 22.14 -11.89 4.54
N VAL A 200 22.24 -12.96 3.74
CA VAL A 200 23.23 -14.03 3.93
C VAL A 200 24.64 -13.54 3.60
N LEU A 201 24.81 -12.77 2.52
CA LEU A 201 26.12 -12.28 2.08
C LEU A 201 26.69 -11.22 3.02
N ASP A 202 25.83 -10.31 3.51
CA ASP A 202 26.25 -9.13 4.27
C ASP A 202 25.96 -9.26 5.78
N SER A 203 25.66 -10.46 6.29
CA SER A 203 25.30 -10.64 7.70
C SER A 203 26.38 -10.16 8.67
N GLY A 204 27.65 -10.18 8.24
CA GLY A 204 28.79 -9.67 9.01
C GLY A 204 28.94 -8.15 9.03
N GLU A 205 28.27 -7.43 8.12
CA GLU A 205 28.25 -5.96 8.07
C GLU A 205 27.12 -5.37 8.91
N LEU A 206 26.10 -6.17 9.25
CA LEU A 206 24.96 -5.76 10.04
C LEU A 206 25.32 -5.74 11.53
N ASP A 207 25.02 -4.63 12.20
CA ASP A 207 25.15 -4.55 13.65
C ASP A 207 24.10 -5.43 14.36
N ALA A 208 24.31 -5.65 15.66
CA ALA A 208 23.47 -6.54 16.48
C ALA A 208 21.98 -6.13 16.53
N ALA A 209 21.65 -4.87 16.23
CA ALA A 209 20.27 -4.39 16.17
C ALA A 209 19.69 -4.43 14.73
N ALA A 210 20.54 -4.22 13.72
CA ALA A 210 20.16 -4.20 12.31
C ALA A 210 19.82 -5.59 11.78
N LEU A 211 20.52 -6.63 12.22
CA LEU A 211 20.28 -8.00 11.76
C LEU A 211 18.85 -8.49 12.10
N PRO A 212 18.38 -8.47 13.37
CA PRO A 212 17.00 -8.85 13.68
C PRO A 212 15.95 -7.99 12.98
N ALA A 213 16.20 -6.69 12.80
CA ALA A 213 15.28 -5.80 12.09
C ALA A 213 15.14 -6.17 10.61
N ALA A 214 16.25 -6.56 9.96
CA ALA A 214 16.25 -7.04 8.58
C ALA A 214 15.50 -8.38 8.43
N GLU A 215 15.70 -9.31 9.37
CA GLU A 215 14.97 -10.58 9.43
C GLU A 215 13.47 -10.37 9.63
N GLU A 216 13.08 -9.49 10.54
CA GLU A 216 11.68 -9.11 10.80
C GLU A 216 11.02 -8.49 9.56
N GLN A 217 11.74 -7.64 8.83
CA GLN A 217 11.26 -7.02 7.59
C GLN A 217 11.05 -8.06 6.47
N LEU A 218 11.99 -9.00 6.34
CA LEU A 218 11.92 -10.13 5.40
C LEU A 218 10.76 -11.07 5.72
N ASP A 219 10.58 -11.44 6.99
CA ASP A 219 9.47 -12.28 7.41
C ASP A 219 8.14 -11.59 7.17
N PHE A 220 8.00 -10.31 7.52
CA PHE A 220 6.77 -9.55 7.28
C PHE A 220 6.40 -9.50 5.80
N ALA A 221 7.35 -9.15 4.92
CA ALA A 221 7.08 -9.06 3.49
C ALA A 221 6.80 -10.46 2.88
N GLY A 222 7.50 -11.50 3.34
CA GLY A 222 7.20 -12.88 2.99
C GLY A 222 5.83 -13.36 3.48
N TRP A 223 5.42 -12.94 4.67
CA TRP A 223 4.09 -13.21 5.22
C TRP A 223 2.99 -12.53 4.40
N LEU A 224 3.16 -11.26 4.03
CA LEU A 224 2.24 -10.54 3.13
C LEU A 224 2.11 -11.23 1.77
N LEU A 225 3.23 -11.65 1.17
CA LEU A 225 3.23 -12.36 -0.09
C LEU A 225 2.44 -13.66 0.00
N ARG A 226 2.69 -14.48 1.03
CA ARG A 226 1.94 -15.72 1.24
C ARG A 226 0.45 -15.46 1.47
N TRP A 227 0.09 -14.39 2.20
CA TRP A 227 -1.30 -14.03 2.44
C TRP A 227 -2.03 -13.58 1.16
N HIS A 228 -1.45 -12.64 0.40
CA HIS A 228 -2.04 -12.15 -0.85
C HIS A 228 -2.01 -13.20 -1.97
N GLY A 229 -0.96 -14.01 -2.02
CA GLY A 229 -0.81 -15.14 -2.93
C GLY A 229 -1.69 -16.34 -2.59
N GLY A 230 -2.39 -16.33 -1.44
CA GLY A 230 -3.27 -17.42 -1.02
C GLY A 230 -2.54 -18.71 -0.62
N GLY A 231 -1.23 -18.62 -0.35
CA GLY A 231 -0.40 -19.70 0.19
C GLY A 231 -0.40 -19.76 1.73
N CYS A 232 -0.77 -18.66 2.39
CA CYS A 232 -1.19 -18.63 3.79
C CYS A 232 -2.31 -17.60 3.96
N GLY A 233 -2.86 -17.45 5.17
CA GLY A 233 -3.84 -16.39 5.47
C GLY A 233 -5.25 -16.87 5.78
N GLY A 234 -5.49 -18.20 5.82
CA GLY A 234 -6.67 -18.74 6.48
C GLY A 234 -6.58 -18.62 8.01
N ILE A 235 -7.58 -19.17 8.69
CA ILE A 235 -7.78 -19.04 10.15
C ILE A 235 -6.51 -19.39 10.95
N GLY A 236 -5.77 -20.42 10.52
CA GLY A 236 -4.58 -20.92 11.21
C GLY A 236 -3.24 -20.25 10.86
N ALA A 237 -3.21 -19.19 10.04
CA ALA A 237 -1.95 -18.54 9.69
C ALA A 237 -1.33 -17.86 10.93
N PRO A 238 -0.05 -18.10 11.28
CA PRO A 238 0.58 -17.35 12.36
C PRO A 238 0.76 -15.87 11.96
N PRO A 239 0.79 -14.93 12.92
CA PRO A 239 1.21 -13.56 12.66
C PRO A 239 2.69 -13.49 12.22
N PRO A 240 3.12 -12.39 11.58
CA PRO A 240 4.53 -12.15 11.28
C PRO A 240 5.37 -11.99 12.56
N ALA A 241 6.66 -12.34 12.51
CA ALA A 241 7.57 -12.36 13.65
C ALA A 241 7.64 -11.01 14.38
N VAL A 242 7.67 -9.89 13.64
CA VAL A 242 7.68 -8.54 14.23
C VAL A 242 6.46 -8.27 15.10
N TYR A 243 5.29 -8.85 14.79
CA TYR A 243 4.10 -8.75 15.64
C TYR A 243 4.26 -9.52 16.96
N CYS A 244 4.99 -10.64 16.94
CA CYS A 244 5.27 -11.46 18.12
C CYS A 244 6.37 -10.87 19.02
N ALA A 245 7.24 -10.01 18.49
CA ALA A 245 8.29 -9.35 19.25
C ALA A 245 7.70 -8.41 20.32
N ARG A 246 7.94 -8.73 21.60
CA ARG A 246 7.40 -7.97 22.75
C ARG A 246 7.95 -6.55 22.85
N ASP A 247 9.19 -6.38 22.40
CA ASP A 247 9.98 -5.17 22.45
C ASP A 247 9.82 -4.29 21.20
N ALA A 248 9.28 -4.80 20.09
CA ALA A 248 9.17 -4.05 18.83
C ALA A 248 8.37 -2.74 18.96
N ALA A 249 7.32 -2.71 19.79
CA ALA A 249 6.55 -1.50 20.07
C ALA A 249 7.34 -0.41 20.82
N ARG A 250 8.37 -0.81 21.57
CA ARG A 250 9.25 0.06 22.36
C ARG A 250 10.67 0.13 21.80
N ALA A 251 10.89 -0.42 20.60
CA ALA A 251 12.20 -0.42 19.97
C ALA A 251 12.69 1.02 19.83
N PRO A 252 13.98 1.33 20.10
CA PRO A 252 14.51 2.69 19.96
C PRO A 252 14.47 3.17 18.51
N ASP A 253 14.63 2.24 17.54
CA ASP A 253 14.54 2.53 16.11
C ASP A 253 13.08 2.75 15.67
N GLU A 254 12.80 3.96 15.15
CA GLU A 254 11.50 4.31 14.58
C GLU A 254 11.10 3.37 13.43
N ARG A 255 12.05 2.85 12.65
CA ARG A 255 11.77 1.95 11.52
C ARG A 255 11.14 0.65 11.98
N ARG A 256 11.69 0.06 13.04
CA ARG A 256 11.15 -1.16 13.65
C ARG A 256 9.76 -0.90 14.24
N ARG A 257 9.55 0.26 14.89
CA ARG A 257 8.22 0.69 15.37
C ARG A 257 7.21 0.88 14.23
N ALA A 258 7.64 1.46 13.11
CA ALA A 258 6.79 1.64 11.92
C ALA A 258 6.44 0.29 11.26
N LEU A 259 7.42 -0.61 11.12
CA LEU A 259 7.20 -1.99 10.66
C LEU A 259 6.20 -2.72 11.57
N PHE A 260 6.34 -2.59 12.89
CA PHE A 260 5.40 -3.14 13.85
C PHE A 260 3.97 -2.62 13.65
N ALA A 261 3.79 -1.30 13.48
CA ALA A 261 2.48 -0.71 13.20
C ALA A 261 1.86 -1.23 11.89
N ARG A 262 2.67 -1.40 10.83
CA ARG A 262 2.21 -2.03 9.57
C ARG A 262 1.81 -3.49 9.77
N ALA A 263 2.60 -4.25 10.53
CA ALA A 263 2.29 -5.64 10.84
C ALA A 263 0.99 -5.77 11.65
N CYS A 264 0.76 -4.90 12.63
CA CYS A 264 -0.50 -4.80 13.36
C CYS A 264 -1.69 -4.55 12.42
N ALA A 265 -1.60 -3.56 11.52
CA ALA A 265 -2.67 -3.24 10.58
C ALA A 265 -2.96 -4.40 9.59
N ALA A 266 -1.91 -5.01 9.05
CA ALA A 266 -2.02 -6.11 8.11
C ALA A 266 -2.60 -7.36 8.78
N TYR A 267 -2.10 -7.72 9.97
CA TYR A 267 -2.61 -8.83 10.75
C TYR A 267 -4.06 -8.61 11.18
N ALA A 268 -4.41 -7.40 11.64
CA ALA A 268 -5.80 -7.05 11.96
C ALA A 268 -6.73 -7.20 10.75
N THR A 269 -6.28 -6.75 9.57
CA THR A 269 -7.04 -6.90 8.32
C THR A 269 -7.24 -8.38 7.99
N GLN A 270 -6.18 -9.19 8.08
CA GLN A 270 -6.25 -10.64 7.83
C GLN A 270 -7.22 -11.32 8.81
N ARG A 271 -7.16 -10.97 10.11
CA ARG A 271 -8.10 -11.48 11.13
C ARG A 271 -9.55 -11.08 10.84
N CYS A 272 -9.78 -9.88 10.31
CA CYS A 272 -11.11 -9.47 9.87
C CYS A 272 -11.61 -10.34 8.70
N GLU A 273 -10.74 -10.74 7.77
CA GLU A 273 -11.11 -11.64 6.67
C GLU A 273 -11.47 -13.05 7.16
N THR A 274 -10.82 -13.51 8.24
CA THR A 274 -11.10 -14.80 8.88
C THR A 274 -12.19 -14.73 9.94
N GLY A 275 -12.83 -13.57 10.14
CA GLY A 275 -13.91 -13.39 11.11
C GLY A 275 -13.47 -13.36 12.57
N ASP A 276 -12.16 -13.33 12.84
CA ASP A 276 -11.61 -13.28 14.18
C ASP A 276 -11.49 -11.84 14.67
N ALA A 277 -12.62 -11.32 15.13
CA ALA A 277 -12.70 -9.93 15.55
C ALA A 277 -12.01 -9.66 16.91
N VAL A 278 -11.64 -10.70 17.68
CA VAL A 278 -10.90 -10.55 18.94
C VAL A 278 -9.43 -10.27 18.64
N LEU A 279 -8.77 -11.15 17.87
CA LEU A 279 -7.37 -10.95 17.49
C LEU A 279 -7.20 -9.71 16.61
N ALA A 280 -8.20 -9.37 15.78
CA ALA A 280 -8.19 -8.12 15.03
C ALA A 280 -8.16 -6.88 15.94
N ARG A 281 -8.97 -6.86 17.02
CA ARG A 281 -8.99 -5.76 17.99
C ARG A 281 -7.66 -5.67 18.74
N GLU A 282 -7.16 -6.79 19.24
CA GLU A 282 -5.86 -6.84 19.94
C GLU A 282 -4.74 -6.26 19.08
N ALA A 283 -4.67 -6.65 17.81
CA ALA A 283 -3.66 -6.15 16.89
C ALA A 283 -3.78 -4.65 16.64
N LEU A 284 -5.00 -4.13 16.51
CA LEU A 284 -5.26 -2.69 16.38
C LEU A 284 -4.86 -1.91 17.63
N ASP A 285 -5.19 -2.41 18.81
CA ASP A 285 -4.88 -1.75 20.08
C ASP A 285 -3.36 -1.67 20.28
N ARG A 286 -2.63 -2.73 19.95
CA ARG A 286 -1.16 -2.73 19.94
C ARG A 286 -0.57 -1.74 18.93
N GLY A 287 -1.13 -1.68 17.73
CA GLY A 287 -0.70 -0.72 16.70
C GLY A 287 -0.96 0.74 17.13
N ALA A 288 -2.13 1.00 17.72
CA ALA A 288 -2.53 2.33 18.17
C ALA A 288 -1.62 2.90 19.27
N GLN A 289 -1.04 2.04 20.13
CA GLN A 289 -0.06 2.46 21.14
C GLN A 289 1.23 3.01 20.54
N VAL A 290 1.61 2.55 19.35
CA VAL A 290 2.88 2.93 18.70
C VAL A 290 2.74 4.20 17.86
N ILE A 291 1.56 4.47 17.29
CA ILE A 291 1.32 5.60 16.39
C ILE A 291 1.76 6.97 16.94
N PRO A 292 1.49 7.32 18.22
CA PRO A 292 1.95 8.59 18.79
C PRO A 292 3.48 8.73 18.83
N THR A 293 4.22 7.62 18.79
CA THR A 293 5.69 7.59 18.84
C THR A 293 6.35 7.63 17.47
N LEU A 294 5.56 7.56 16.39
CA LEU A 294 6.06 7.63 15.01
C LEU A 294 6.10 9.07 14.53
N ALA A 295 7.07 9.37 13.66
CA ALA A 295 7.15 10.68 13.05
C ALA A 295 5.85 11.02 12.30
N PRO A 296 5.43 12.30 12.23
CA PRO A 296 4.22 12.70 11.53
C PRO A 296 4.17 12.27 10.05
N VAL A 297 5.32 12.06 9.42
CA VAL A 297 5.45 11.54 8.03
C VAL A 297 4.99 10.10 7.85
N ARG A 298 4.85 9.32 8.92
CA ARG A 298 4.41 7.92 8.89
C ARG A 298 2.90 7.82 8.69
N THR A 299 2.42 8.46 7.64
CA THR A 299 1.01 8.60 7.30
C THR A 299 0.42 7.27 6.80
N LYS A 300 1.21 6.48 6.06
CA LYS A 300 0.83 5.13 5.60
C LYS A 300 0.45 4.23 6.77
N GLU A 301 1.25 4.19 7.83
CA GLU A 301 1.00 3.37 9.02
C GLU A 301 -0.32 3.76 9.71
N ARG A 302 -0.56 5.06 9.85
CA ARG A 302 -1.79 5.62 10.45
C ARG A 302 -3.01 5.25 9.63
N LEU A 303 -2.94 5.44 8.31
CA LEU A 303 -4.03 5.13 7.39
C LEU A 303 -4.30 3.63 7.29
N ALA A 304 -3.26 2.80 7.34
CA ALA A 304 -3.40 1.34 7.35
C ALA A 304 -4.16 0.85 8.59
N LEU A 305 -3.82 1.37 9.79
CA LEU A 305 -4.57 1.05 11.02
C LEU A 305 -6.01 1.56 10.96
N ALA A 306 -6.24 2.78 10.45
CA ALA A 306 -7.59 3.31 10.28
C ALA A 306 -8.43 2.47 9.30
N ALA A 307 -7.83 1.98 8.21
CA ALA A 307 -8.47 1.06 7.28
C ALA A 307 -8.82 -0.29 7.94
N ALA A 308 -7.89 -0.84 8.72
CA ALA A 308 -8.13 -2.08 9.46
C ALA A 308 -9.21 -1.92 10.55
N ASP A 309 -9.27 -0.79 11.25
CA ASP A 309 -10.33 -0.50 12.23
C ASP A 309 -11.71 -0.31 11.56
N ALA A 310 -11.77 0.30 10.37
CA ALA A 310 -13.00 0.38 9.59
C ALA A 310 -13.50 -1.02 9.17
N LYS A 311 -12.58 -1.93 8.80
CA LYS A 311 -12.92 -3.33 8.48
C LYS A 311 -13.41 -4.10 9.71
N LEU A 312 -12.79 -3.89 10.87
CA LEU A 312 -13.25 -4.48 12.12
C LEU A 312 -14.64 -3.96 12.50
N ALA A 313 -14.89 -2.66 12.32
CA ALA A 313 -16.22 -2.08 12.51
C ALA A 313 -17.27 -2.77 11.63
N ALA A 314 -16.94 -3.09 10.38
CA ALA A 314 -17.83 -3.79 9.46
C ALA A 314 -18.22 -5.22 9.91
N LEU A 315 -17.54 -5.79 10.91
CA LEU A 315 -17.90 -7.08 11.50
C LEU A 315 -18.85 -6.96 12.71
N ARG A 316 -18.89 -5.79 13.39
CA ARG A 316 -19.52 -5.66 14.72
C ARG A 316 -20.46 -4.47 14.89
N ALA A 317 -20.28 -3.43 14.10
CA ALA A 317 -20.92 -2.13 14.29
C ALA A 317 -22.08 -1.91 13.31
N PRO A 318 -23.04 -1.03 13.63
CA PRO A 318 -24.06 -0.60 12.68
C PRO A 318 -23.43 0.07 11.44
N ALA A 319 -24.13 0.00 10.32
CA ALA A 319 -23.63 0.50 9.02
C ALA A 319 -23.22 1.98 9.05
N ASP A 320 -23.91 2.81 9.84
CA ASP A 320 -23.59 4.24 9.97
C ASP A 320 -22.21 4.48 10.60
N ALA A 321 -21.85 3.72 11.64
CA ALA A 321 -20.54 3.83 12.28
C ALA A 321 -19.41 3.42 11.34
N VAL A 322 -19.63 2.39 10.51
CA VAL A 322 -18.67 1.96 9.47
C VAL A 322 -18.51 3.05 8.41
N ARG A 323 -19.64 3.64 7.97
CA ARG A 323 -19.66 4.73 6.99
C ARG A 323 -18.87 5.94 7.47
N GLU A 324 -19.05 6.36 8.72
CA GLU A 324 -18.33 7.48 9.32
C GLU A 324 -16.81 7.25 9.35
N ARG A 325 -16.37 6.05 9.75
CA ARG A 325 -14.94 5.69 9.76
C ARG A 325 -14.34 5.70 8.37
N LEU A 326 -15.01 5.11 7.38
CA LEU A 326 -14.54 5.11 6.00
C LEU A 326 -14.54 6.52 5.38
N LEU A 327 -15.47 7.39 5.77
CA LEU A 327 -15.51 8.78 5.32
C LEU A 327 -14.38 9.60 5.93
N ALA A 328 -14.06 9.39 7.22
CA ALA A 328 -12.91 10.00 7.86
C ALA A 328 -11.60 9.57 7.16
N LEU A 329 -11.44 8.26 6.93
CA LEU A 329 -10.31 7.70 6.19
C LEU A 329 -10.19 8.28 4.77
N GLU A 330 -11.30 8.38 4.03
CA GLU A 330 -11.32 8.98 2.69
C GLU A 330 -10.87 10.45 2.72
N ARG A 331 -11.32 11.24 3.71
CA ARG A 331 -10.95 12.65 3.86
C ARG A 331 -9.47 12.81 4.20
N ASP A 332 -8.97 12.02 5.13
CA ASP A 332 -7.57 12.06 5.53
C ASP A 332 -6.65 11.65 4.37
N ALA A 333 -6.97 10.56 3.67
CA ALA A 333 -6.25 10.13 2.49
C ALA A 333 -6.32 11.18 1.36
N ALA A 334 -7.48 11.81 1.16
CA ALA A 334 -7.63 12.89 0.16
C ALA A 334 -6.80 14.13 0.51
N ARG A 335 -6.71 14.51 1.80
CA ARG A 335 -5.86 15.62 2.26
C ARG A 335 -4.38 15.36 1.98
N LEU A 336 -3.96 14.11 2.10
CA LEU A 336 -2.58 13.67 1.89
C LEU A 336 -2.25 13.32 0.43
N GLY A 337 -3.24 13.27 -0.46
CA GLY A 337 -3.04 12.83 -1.84
C GLY A 337 -2.93 11.31 -2.00
N HIS A 338 -3.19 10.52 -0.96
CA HIS A 338 -3.06 9.06 -0.95
C HIS A 338 -4.20 8.39 -1.76
N VAL A 339 -4.03 8.37 -3.09
CA VAL A 339 -5.00 7.88 -4.07
C VAL A 339 -5.42 6.44 -3.80
N ARG A 340 -4.47 5.54 -3.49
CA ARG A 340 -4.75 4.12 -3.23
C ARG A 340 -5.71 3.93 -2.05
N THR A 341 -5.33 4.46 -0.89
CA THR A 341 -6.14 4.35 0.33
C THR A 341 -7.50 5.04 0.14
N ARG A 342 -7.51 6.23 -0.45
CA ARG A 342 -8.74 6.97 -0.74
C ARG A 342 -9.71 6.17 -1.61
N LEU A 343 -9.23 5.59 -2.70
CA LEU A 343 -10.07 4.80 -3.62
C LEU A 343 -10.61 3.54 -2.95
N GLY A 344 -9.78 2.84 -2.16
CA GLY A 344 -10.20 1.68 -1.37
C GLY A 344 -11.32 2.04 -0.38
N ALA A 345 -11.07 3.05 0.46
CA ALA A 345 -12.03 3.52 1.46
C ALA A 345 -13.35 3.99 0.82
N ARG A 346 -13.28 4.74 -0.27
CA ARG A 346 -14.45 5.21 -1.01
C ARG A 346 -15.25 4.05 -1.62
N ALA A 347 -14.58 3.07 -2.22
CA ALA A 347 -15.26 1.92 -2.82
C ALA A 347 -15.97 1.07 -1.76
N GLU A 348 -15.33 0.81 -0.62
CA GLU A 348 -15.95 0.11 0.52
C GLU A 348 -17.14 0.91 1.09
N ARG A 349 -16.96 2.22 1.31
CA ARG A 349 -18.00 3.09 1.87
C ARG A 349 -19.23 3.10 1.00
N LEU A 350 -19.04 3.37 -0.30
CA LEU A 350 -20.14 3.42 -1.23
C LEU A 350 -20.86 2.07 -1.28
N GLY A 351 -20.14 0.95 -1.33
CA GLY A 351 -20.78 -0.35 -1.33
C GLY A 351 -21.54 -0.72 -0.05
N GLY A 352 -21.23 -0.09 1.09
CA GLY A 352 -21.97 -0.26 2.35
C GLY A 352 -23.26 0.56 2.46
N GLU A 353 -23.50 1.52 1.57
CA GLU A 353 -24.73 2.33 1.59
C GLU A 353 -25.94 1.48 1.12
N ALA A 354 -26.88 1.24 2.02
CA ALA A 354 -27.86 0.14 1.97
C ALA A 354 -28.93 0.24 0.86
N SER A 355 -29.06 1.36 0.16
CA SER A 355 -30.13 1.57 -0.82
C SER A 355 -29.59 1.83 -2.24
N PRO A 356 -29.65 0.84 -3.14
CA PRO A 356 -29.40 1.04 -4.57
C PRO A 356 -30.38 2.04 -5.21
N ARG A 357 -31.55 2.24 -4.60
CA ARG A 357 -32.61 3.12 -5.11
C ARG A 357 -32.26 4.61 -4.94
N GLU A 358 -31.40 4.94 -3.99
CA GLU A 358 -31.03 6.33 -3.69
C GLU A 358 -29.73 6.76 -4.39
N ARG A 359 -29.01 5.82 -5.03
CA ARG A 359 -27.74 6.13 -5.69
C ARG A 359 -27.91 6.27 -7.21
N PRO A 360 -27.69 7.47 -7.77
CA PRO A 360 -27.57 7.63 -9.21
C PRO A 360 -26.22 7.08 -9.70
N GLY A 361 -26.21 5.80 -10.12
CA GLY A 361 -25.09 5.16 -10.82
C GLY A 361 -24.36 4.07 -10.03
N SER A 362 -23.49 3.34 -10.73
CA SER A 362 -22.69 2.24 -10.12
C SER A 362 -21.64 2.75 -9.13
N VAL A 363 -21.28 1.91 -8.16
CA VAL A 363 -20.20 2.19 -7.19
C VAL A 363 -18.91 2.55 -7.92
N VAL A 364 -18.55 1.75 -8.93
CA VAL A 364 -17.31 1.95 -9.70
C VAL A 364 -17.31 3.26 -10.47
N ALA A 365 -18.40 3.62 -11.15
CA ALA A 365 -18.48 4.89 -11.88
C ALA A 365 -18.32 6.09 -10.93
N THR A 366 -18.95 6.01 -9.75
CA THR A 366 -18.89 7.08 -8.75
C THR A 366 -17.50 7.20 -8.11
N SER A 367 -16.86 6.09 -7.79
CA SER A 367 -15.50 6.06 -7.24
C SER A 367 -14.46 6.62 -8.22
N LEU A 368 -14.62 6.32 -9.50
CA LEU A 368 -13.64 6.66 -10.54
C LEU A 368 -13.89 8.03 -11.21
N ARG A 369 -15.04 8.66 -10.97
CA ARG A 369 -15.43 9.96 -11.55
C ARG A 369 -14.35 11.05 -11.44
N PRO A 370 -13.58 11.18 -10.33
CA PRO A 370 -12.57 12.24 -10.22
C PRO A 370 -11.36 12.09 -11.16
N PHE A 371 -11.18 10.94 -11.81
CA PHE A 371 -9.98 10.61 -12.57
C PHE A 371 -10.25 10.55 -14.07
N GLY A 372 -9.40 11.24 -14.84
CA GLY A 372 -9.43 11.23 -16.30
C GLY A 372 -8.90 9.93 -16.91
N ALA A 373 -8.98 9.83 -18.24
CA ALA A 373 -8.55 8.64 -18.97
C ALA A 373 -7.03 8.42 -18.92
N PHE A 374 -6.24 9.49 -18.78
CA PHE A 374 -4.79 9.39 -18.65
C PHE A 374 -4.40 8.78 -17.29
N GLU A 375 -4.94 9.33 -16.21
CA GLU A 375 -4.78 8.82 -14.84
C GLU A 375 -5.17 7.34 -14.74
N ARG A 376 -6.30 6.98 -15.37
CA ARG A 376 -6.78 5.58 -15.43
C ARG A 376 -5.81 4.61 -16.07
N ARG A 377 -5.08 5.06 -17.09
CA ARG A 377 -4.06 4.24 -17.75
C ARG A 377 -2.79 4.15 -16.92
N THR A 378 -2.34 5.24 -16.32
CA THR A 378 -1.09 5.25 -15.53
C THR A 378 -1.23 4.52 -14.20
N MET A 379 -2.43 4.46 -13.62
CA MET A 379 -2.71 3.83 -12.33
C MET A 379 -3.59 2.58 -12.44
N ALA A 380 -3.47 1.82 -13.55
CA ALA A 380 -4.36 0.72 -13.89
C ALA A 380 -4.54 -0.32 -12.76
N ARG A 381 -3.45 -0.72 -12.08
CA ARG A 381 -3.48 -1.67 -10.95
C ARG A 381 -4.31 -1.14 -9.77
N THR A 382 -4.13 0.13 -9.40
CA THR A 382 -4.90 0.77 -8.32
C THR A 382 -6.39 0.85 -8.67
N PHE A 383 -6.71 1.16 -9.92
CA PHE A 383 -8.10 1.17 -10.38
C PHE A 383 -8.72 -0.21 -10.44
N ALA A 384 -7.96 -1.22 -10.82
CA ALA A 384 -8.42 -2.60 -10.81
C ALA A 384 -8.77 -3.07 -9.39
N ALA A 385 -7.92 -2.75 -8.40
CA ALA A 385 -8.20 -3.04 -7.00
C ALA A 385 -9.46 -2.32 -6.49
N ALA A 386 -9.60 -1.02 -6.80
CA ALA A 386 -10.79 -0.26 -6.42
C ALA A 386 -12.07 -0.76 -7.11
N ALA A 387 -11.98 -1.12 -8.40
CA ALA A 387 -13.10 -1.68 -9.16
C ALA A 387 -13.50 -3.06 -8.61
N LEU A 388 -12.55 -3.88 -8.16
CA LEU A 388 -12.83 -5.16 -7.53
C LEU A 388 -13.52 -4.99 -6.17
N ILE A 389 -13.07 -4.04 -5.35
CA ILE A 389 -13.74 -3.70 -4.08
C ILE A 389 -15.17 -3.23 -4.37
N ALA A 390 -15.33 -2.31 -5.33
CA ALA A 390 -16.62 -1.81 -5.76
C ALA A 390 -17.54 -2.94 -6.23
N ALA A 391 -17.02 -3.89 -7.02
CA ALA A 391 -17.78 -5.01 -7.52
C ALA A 391 -18.27 -5.94 -6.40
N ARG A 392 -17.46 -6.17 -5.36
CA ARG A 392 -17.85 -7.00 -4.19
C ARG A 392 -18.96 -6.39 -3.36
N ALA A 393 -19.04 -5.06 -3.38
CA ALA A 393 -19.92 -4.29 -2.52
C ALA A 393 -21.13 -3.71 -3.31
N GLU A 394 -21.18 -3.93 -4.62
CA GLU A 394 -22.30 -3.55 -5.48
C GLU A 394 -23.46 -4.53 -5.32
N ALA A 395 -24.63 -4.02 -4.94
CA ALA A 395 -25.83 -4.83 -4.74
C ALA A 395 -26.54 -5.17 -6.06
N ASN A 396 -26.39 -4.34 -7.10
CA ASN A 396 -26.98 -4.57 -8.42
C ASN A 396 -26.11 -5.55 -9.24
N PRO A 397 -26.58 -6.79 -9.54
CA PRO A 397 -25.71 -7.80 -10.16
C PRO A 397 -25.15 -7.38 -11.54
N PRO A 398 -25.92 -6.80 -12.48
CA PRO A 398 -25.34 -6.21 -13.70
C PRO A 398 -24.23 -5.18 -13.47
N SER A 399 -24.36 -4.31 -12.46
CA SER A 399 -23.30 -3.33 -12.12
C SER A 399 -22.08 -4.01 -11.50
N ALA A 400 -22.29 -5.01 -10.65
CA ALA A 400 -21.21 -5.80 -10.05
C ALA A 400 -20.42 -6.54 -11.14
N LEU A 401 -21.11 -7.13 -12.12
CA LEU A 401 -20.49 -7.80 -13.27
C LEU A 401 -19.62 -6.83 -14.09
N ARG A 402 -20.14 -5.64 -14.42
CA ARG A 402 -19.38 -4.60 -15.14
C ARG A 402 -18.13 -4.15 -14.37
N ALA A 403 -18.26 -3.94 -13.06
CA ALA A 403 -17.14 -3.55 -12.22
C ALA A 403 -16.07 -4.65 -12.14
N ALA A 404 -16.48 -5.92 -12.03
CA ALA A 404 -15.57 -7.05 -12.04
C ALA A 404 -14.85 -7.19 -13.40
N MET A 405 -15.57 -7.03 -14.52
CA MET A 405 -14.96 -7.02 -15.84
C MET A 405 -13.95 -5.87 -15.98
N LEU A 406 -14.27 -4.67 -15.51
CA LEU A 406 -13.33 -3.55 -15.53
C LEU A 406 -12.05 -3.88 -14.74
N ALA A 407 -12.19 -4.46 -13.55
CA ALA A 407 -11.06 -4.87 -12.72
C ALA A 407 -10.17 -5.87 -13.46
N GLU A 408 -10.75 -6.88 -14.11
CA GLU A 408 -10.02 -7.89 -14.85
C GLU A 408 -9.26 -7.33 -16.06
N HIS A 409 -9.90 -6.47 -16.87
CA HIS A 409 -9.28 -5.94 -18.10
C HIS A 409 -8.17 -4.92 -17.82
N ALA A 410 -8.12 -4.36 -16.61
CA ALA A 410 -7.13 -3.37 -16.22
C ALA A 410 -5.78 -3.97 -15.79
N VAL A 411 -5.67 -5.30 -15.68
CA VAL A 411 -4.47 -5.98 -15.16
C VAL A 411 -4.15 -7.25 -15.96
N ALA A 412 -2.97 -7.82 -15.73
CA ALA A 412 -2.54 -9.04 -16.39
C ALA A 412 -3.51 -10.22 -16.10
N PRO A 413 -3.85 -11.08 -17.09
CA PRO A 413 -4.88 -12.11 -16.95
C PRO A 413 -4.71 -13.10 -15.80
N ARG A 414 -3.48 -13.32 -15.33
CA ARG A 414 -3.12 -14.33 -14.31
C ARG A 414 -2.72 -13.72 -12.97
N CYS A 415 -2.83 -12.40 -12.82
CA CYS A 415 -2.58 -11.77 -11.53
C CYS A 415 -3.73 -12.05 -10.56
N VAL A 416 -3.46 -11.94 -9.25
CA VAL A 416 -4.46 -12.23 -8.19
C VAL A 416 -5.72 -11.38 -8.34
N ILE A 417 -5.60 -10.10 -8.73
CA ILE A 417 -6.76 -9.21 -8.93
C ILE A 417 -7.65 -9.72 -10.08
N ALA A 418 -7.06 -10.13 -11.21
CA ALA A 418 -7.82 -10.68 -12.34
C ALA A 418 -8.57 -11.96 -11.95
N LEU A 419 -7.90 -12.87 -11.23
CA LEU A 419 -8.52 -14.11 -10.78
C LEU A 419 -9.63 -13.87 -9.76
N GLN A 420 -9.44 -12.93 -8.83
CA GLN A 420 -10.49 -12.50 -7.90
C GLN A 420 -11.70 -11.88 -8.62
N ALA A 421 -11.44 -11.06 -9.65
CA ALA A 421 -12.47 -10.47 -10.48
C ALA A 421 -13.26 -11.55 -11.24
N ARG A 422 -12.59 -12.56 -11.82
CA ARG A 422 -13.23 -13.70 -12.47
C ARG A 422 -14.03 -14.57 -11.50
N CYS A 423 -13.55 -14.82 -10.28
CA CYS A 423 -14.35 -15.49 -9.23
C CYS A 423 -15.66 -14.73 -9.00
N LEU A 424 -15.61 -13.41 -8.91
CA LEU A 424 -16.80 -12.58 -8.74
C LEU A 424 -17.70 -12.61 -9.97
N ARG A 425 -17.14 -12.57 -11.19
CA ARG A 425 -17.90 -12.74 -12.44
C ARG A 425 -18.65 -14.07 -12.46
N ALA A 426 -18.00 -15.17 -12.08
CA ALA A 426 -18.65 -16.48 -11.99
C ALA A 426 -19.79 -16.48 -10.96
N ALA A 427 -19.56 -15.87 -9.79
CA ALA A 427 -20.58 -15.75 -8.75
C ALA A 427 -21.82 -14.97 -9.23
N VAL A 428 -21.61 -13.80 -9.82
CA VAL A 428 -22.66 -12.90 -10.30
C VAL A 428 -23.36 -13.47 -11.54
N GLY A 429 -22.61 -14.11 -12.44
CA GLY A 429 -23.17 -14.79 -13.62
C GLY A 429 -24.13 -15.91 -13.22
N ALA A 430 -23.77 -16.70 -12.20
CA ALA A 430 -24.67 -17.72 -11.65
C ALA A 430 -25.95 -17.12 -11.04
N GLN A 431 -25.86 -15.98 -10.35
CA GLN A 431 -27.05 -15.26 -9.83
C GLN A 431 -27.98 -14.77 -10.95
N LEU A 432 -27.41 -14.47 -12.12
CA LEU A 432 -28.14 -14.05 -13.31
C LEU A 432 -28.63 -15.23 -14.18
N GLY A 433 -28.48 -16.47 -13.72
CA GLY A 433 -28.87 -17.67 -14.46
C GLY A 433 -27.95 -18.03 -15.63
N ARG A 434 -26.81 -17.35 -15.79
CA ARG A 434 -25.82 -17.61 -16.85
C ARG A 434 -24.86 -18.74 -16.45
N PHE A 435 -25.40 -19.93 -16.23
CA PHE A 435 -24.67 -21.03 -15.59
C PHE A 435 -23.49 -21.53 -16.42
N ASP A 436 -23.61 -21.64 -17.73
CA ASP A 436 -22.53 -22.18 -18.58
C ASP A 436 -21.34 -21.23 -18.69
N GLU A 437 -21.60 -19.92 -18.89
CA GLU A 437 -20.57 -18.88 -18.84
C GLU A 437 -19.89 -18.84 -17.46
N ALA A 438 -20.68 -18.87 -16.38
CA ALA A 438 -20.17 -18.85 -15.02
C ALA A 438 -19.30 -20.09 -14.72
N ARG A 439 -19.70 -21.26 -15.21
CA ARG A 439 -18.94 -22.52 -15.06
C ARG A 439 -17.62 -22.44 -15.81
N ALA A 440 -17.63 -21.98 -17.06
CA ALA A 440 -16.41 -21.82 -17.86
C ALA A 440 -15.41 -20.87 -17.18
N VAL A 441 -15.88 -19.72 -16.68
CA VAL A 441 -15.05 -18.78 -15.94
C VAL A 441 -14.50 -19.40 -14.66
N ALA A 442 -15.31 -20.11 -13.86
CA ALA A 442 -14.85 -20.73 -12.62
C ALA A 442 -13.83 -21.86 -12.87
N LEU A 443 -13.98 -22.65 -13.94
CA LEU A 443 -13.00 -23.65 -14.35
C LEU A 443 -11.66 -23.00 -14.73
N ALA A 444 -11.70 -21.93 -15.52
CA ALA A 444 -10.51 -21.18 -15.91
C ALA A 444 -9.77 -20.61 -14.68
N VAL A 445 -10.51 -20.03 -13.72
CA VAL A 445 -9.90 -19.54 -12.47
C VAL A 445 -9.27 -20.67 -11.68
N ARG A 446 -9.95 -21.82 -11.55
CA ARG A 446 -9.40 -22.97 -10.81
C ARG A 446 -8.06 -23.42 -11.40
N PHE A 447 -7.99 -23.54 -12.73
CA PHE A 447 -6.77 -23.92 -13.45
C PHE A 447 -5.65 -22.89 -13.29
N ASP A 448 -5.93 -21.61 -13.53
CA ASP A 448 -4.93 -20.56 -13.39
C ASP A 448 -4.46 -20.42 -11.92
N ALA A 449 -5.36 -20.55 -10.94
CA ALA A 449 -5.05 -20.50 -9.52
C ALA A 449 -4.15 -21.66 -9.09
N GLU A 450 -4.38 -22.87 -9.58
CA GLU A 450 -3.51 -24.03 -9.34
C GLU A 450 -2.11 -23.79 -9.91
N ARG A 451 -2.01 -23.27 -11.13
CA ARG A 451 -0.73 -22.98 -11.80
C ARG A 451 0.13 -21.95 -11.05
N ILE A 452 -0.51 -20.99 -10.35
CA ILE A 452 0.20 -19.97 -9.54
C ILE A 452 0.26 -20.32 -8.05
N GLY A 453 -0.18 -21.52 -7.64
CA GLY A 453 -0.17 -21.94 -6.24
C GLY A 453 -1.15 -21.20 -5.32
N ASN A 454 -2.18 -20.55 -5.86
CA ASN A 454 -3.17 -19.81 -5.06
C ASN A 454 -4.32 -20.71 -4.59
N HIS A 455 -4.10 -21.40 -3.48
CA HIS A 455 -5.06 -22.35 -2.90
C HIS A 455 -6.37 -21.68 -2.46
N ARG A 456 -6.31 -20.44 -1.97
CA ARG A 456 -7.50 -19.66 -1.58
C ARG A 456 -8.45 -19.44 -2.77
N LEU A 457 -7.93 -19.02 -3.92
CA LEU A 457 -8.74 -18.79 -5.12
C LEU A 457 -9.17 -20.10 -5.78
N ARG A 458 -8.33 -21.14 -5.75
CA ARG A 458 -8.72 -22.49 -6.16
C ARG A 458 -9.94 -22.98 -5.37
N GLY A 459 -9.91 -22.86 -4.03
CA GLY A 459 -11.03 -23.20 -3.16
C GLY A 459 -12.28 -22.35 -3.41
N ALA A 460 -12.10 -21.05 -3.65
CA ALA A 460 -13.21 -20.16 -4.02
C ALA A 460 -13.85 -20.56 -5.37
N ALA A 461 -13.04 -20.90 -6.37
CA ALA A 461 -13.52 -21.37 -7.67
C ALA A 461 -14.25 -22.72 -7.55
N ALA A 462 -13.71 -23.67 -6.78
CA ALA A 462 -14.36 -24.94 -6.48
C ALA A 462 -15.73 -24.74 -5.81
N ARG A 463 -15.84 -23.81 -4.84
CA ARG A 463 -17.12 -23.43 -4.22
C ARG A 463 -18.13 -22.88 -5.23
N HIS A 464 -17.67 -22.06 -6.20
CA HIS A 464 -18.55 -21.54 -7.26
C HIS A 464 -19.01 -22.65 -8.20
N LEU A 465 -18.12 -23.56 -8.61
CA LEU A 465 -18.48 -24.73 -9.41
C LEU A 465 -19.50 -25.62 -8.71
N ALA A 466 -19.34 -25.85 -7.40
CA ALA A 466 -20.30 -26.61 -6.60
C ALA A 466 -21.70 -25.95 -6.61
N ALA A 467 -21.75 -24.63 -6.37
CA ALA A 467 -23.01 -23.89 -6.37
C ALA A 467 -23.70 -23.90 -7.75
N ILE A 468 -22.94 -23.75 -8.83
CA ILE A 468 -23.45 -23.79 -10.20
C ILE A 468 -23.99 -25.18 -10.55
N ALA A 469 -23.22 -26.24 -10.24
CA ALA A 469 -23.65 -27.62 -10.49
C ALA A 469 -24.92 -27.96 -9.71
N HIS A 470 -25.03 -27.52 -8.45
CA HIS A 470 -26.23 -27.69 -7.64
C HIS A 470 -27.44 -26.98 -8.26
N ALA A 471 -27.28 -25.72 -8.70
CA ALA A 471 -28.35 -24.96 -9.35
C ALA A 471 -28.83 -25.61 -10.67
N GLN A 472 -27.97 -26.38 -11.34
CA GLN A 472 -28.30 -27.16 -12.54
C GLN A 472 -28.80 -28.59 -12.24
N GLY A 473 -29.03 -28.96 -10.98
CA GLY A 473 -29.49 -30.30 -10.58
C GLY A 473 -28.42 -31.40 -10.63
N ARG A 474 -27.14 -31.04 -10.87
CA ARG A 474 -26.02 -31.98 -11.01
C ARG A 474 -25.38 -32.29 -9.65
N THR A 475 -26.13 -32.96 -8.78
CA THR A 475 -25.78 -33.19 -7.37
C THR A 475 -24.45 -33.90 -7.17
N GLY A 476 -24.13 -34.92 -7.98
CA GLY A 476 -22.86 -35.66 -7.87
C GLY A 476 -21.63 -34.77 -8.09
N GLU A 477 -21.65 -33.96 -9.16
CA GLU A 477 -20.59 -32.98 -9.44
C GLU A 477 -20.53 -31.90 -8.35
N ALA A 478 -21.69 -31.42 -7.89
CA ALA A 478 -21.75 -30.41 -6.84
C ALA A 478 -21.05 -30.88 -5.55
N ARG A 479 -21.29 -32.13 -5.13
CA ARG A 479 -20.64 -32.74 -3.96
C ARG A 479 -19.13 -32.88 -4.16
N ALA A 480 -18.68 -33.31 -5.35
CA ALA A 480 -17.26 -33.46 -5.65
C ALA A 480 -16.51 -32.12 -5.55
N HIS A 481 -17.03 -31.07 -6.19
CA HIS A 481 -16.45 -29.73 -6.11
C HIS A 481 -16.50 -29.14 -4.70
N LEU A 482 -17.55 -29.43 -3.94
CA LEU A 482 -17.69 -28.91 -2.58
C LEU A 482 -16.66 -29.52 -1.62
N ARG A 483 -16.36 -30.82 -1.73
CA ARG A 483 -15.30 -31.45 -0.91
C ARG A 483 -13.93 -30.80 -1.14
N GLU A 484 -13.58 -30.56 -2.41
CA GLU A 484 -12.37 -29.80 -2.77
C GLU A 484 -12.40 -28.39 -2.15
N ALA A 485 -13.53 -27.70 -2.23
CA ALA A 485 -13.69 -26.36 -1.70
C ALA A 485 -13.51 -26.31 -0.17
N LEU A 486 -14.11 -27.23 0.59
CA LEU A 486 -14.02 -27.27 2.05
C LEU A 486 -12.57 -27.49 2.50
N LEU A 487 -11.90 -28.50 1.95
CA LEU A 487 -10.50 -28.81 2.26
C LEU A 487 -9.57 -27.60 2.07
N LEU A 488 -9.77 -26.83 1.01
CA LEU A 488 -8.97 -25.63 0.75
C LEU A 488 -9.40 -24.43 1.59
N LEU A 489 -10.70 -24.20 1.77
CA LEU A 489 -11.22 -23.00 2.44
C LEU A 489 -11.09 -23.06 3.96
N GLU A 490 -11.05 -24.25 4.57
CA GLU A 490 -10.75 -24.41 6.00
C GLU A 490 -9.34 -23.92 6.31
N ARG A 491 -8.37 -24.22 5.43
CA ARG A 491 -6.97 -23.89 5.63
C ARG A 491 -6.57 -22.50 5.10
N TYR A 492 -7.14 -22.07 3.98
CA TYR A 492 -6.69 -20.87 3.25
C TYR A 492 -7.81 -19.86 2.99
N GLY A 493 -9.06 -20.20 3.30
CA GLY A 493 -10.23 -19.41 2.94
C GLY A 493 -10.50 -18.22 3.86
N THR A 494 -11.38 -17.34 3.40
CA THR A 494 -12.01 -16.33 4.27
C THR A 494 -13.20 -16.93 5.00
N TYR A 495 -13.56 -16.33 6.14
CA TYR A 495 -14.74 -16.74 6.91
C TYR A 495 -16.01 -16.77 6.05
N ARG A 496 -16.24 -15.71 5.26
CA ARG A 496 -17.41 -15.63 4.37
C ARG A 496 -17.41 -16.74 3.31
N SER A 497 -16.25 -17.13 2.79
CA SER A 497 -16.15 -18.19 1.79
C SER A 497 -16.42 -19.55 2.39
N LEU A 498 -15.83 -19.84 3.56
CA LEU A 498 -16.04 -21.08 4.29
C LEU A 498 -17.50 -21.22 4.75
N MET A 499 -18.10 -20.16 5.30
CA MET A 499 -19.52 -20.16 5.70
C MET A 499 -20.46 -20.46 4.53
N ARG A 500 -20.17 -19.91 3.34
CA ARG A 500 -20.94 -20.22 2.13
C ARG A 500 -20.76 -21.67 1.66
N ALA A 501 -19.56 -22.22 1.79
CA ALA A 501 -19.32 -23.64 1.50
C ALA A 501 -20.08 -24.53 2.49
N ASN A 502 -20.00 -24.25 3.79
CA ASN A 502 -20.73 -25.01 4.82
C ASN A 502 -22.25 -24.92 4.67
N ALA A 503 -22.78 -23.75 4.27
CA ALA A 503 -24.20 -23.63 3.96
C ALA A 503 -24.61 -24.54 2.81
N LEU A 504 -23.83 -24.57 1.72
CA LEU A 504 -24.07 -25.47 0.60
C LEU A 504 -23.90 -26.95 0.98
N ALA A 505 -22.95 -27.26 1.88
CA ALA A 505 -22.72 -28.61 2.39
C ALA A 505 -23.93 -29.17 3.14
N ARG A 506 -24.57 -28.34 3.98
CA ARG A 506 -25.82 -28.70 4.64
C ARG A 506 -26.93 -28.99 3.64
N THR A 507 -27.06 -28.18 2.58
CA THR A 507 -28.07 -28.40 1.53
C THR A 507 -27.81 -29.69 0.73
N LEU A 508 -26.54 -30.04 0.49
CA LEU A 508 -26.16 -31.21 -0.29
C LEU A 508 -25.99 -32.50 0.54
N ALA A 509 -26.14 -32.42 1.86
CA ALA A 509 -25.81 -33.48 2.82
C ALA A 509 -24.38 -34.02 2.63
N VAL A 510 -23.40 -33.12 2.54
CA VAL A 510 -21.97 -33.45 2.54
C VAL A 510 -21.44 -33.24 3.95
N GLY A 511 -21.05 -34.33 4.61
CA GLY A 511 -20.37 -34.34 5.90
C GLY A 511 -18.87 -34.21 5.78
#